data_AF-A0AAD6FG59-F1
#
_entry.id   AF-A0AAD6FG59-F1
#
_cell.length_a   1.000
_cell.length_b   1.000
_cell.length_c   1.000
_cell.angle_alpha   90.00
_cell.angle_beta   90.00
_cell.angle_gamma   90.00
#
_symmetry.space_group_name_H-M   'P 1'
#
loop_
_entity.id
_entity.type
_entity.pdbx_description
1 polymer ?
#
loop_
_entity_poly.entity_id
_entity_poly.type
_entity_poly.pdbx_seq_one_letter_code
_entity_poly.pdbx_strand_id
1 'polypeptide(L)'
;MQGMKWFDRMSLSSKWSKRRSRRSSGPSSSDGSNIALLSFALLVVVTLIADPVAAQKQRGSAASEKVPVLNIAVILGRTRYISDRDIRALWSKEDPIDVNVVTLLINETDPKSIINHMCDLMSGTKIHGVVFGDGTDQEAIAQILDFISSQTLIPILGIHGGSSMIMADKKMKEGLPDK
;
A
#
# COMPACT_ATOMS: atom_id res chain seq x y z
N MET A 1 -26.21 -16.10 -24.90
CA MET A 1 -25.72 -14.74 -24.56
C MET A 1 -26.11 -14.44 -23.11
N GLN A 2 -25.19 -14.64 -22.17
CA GLN A 2 -25.40 -14.30 -20.76
C GLN A 2 -24.67 -12.99 -20.47
N GLY A 3 -25.46 -11.93 -20.27
CA GLY A 3 -24.96 -10.65 -19.80
C GLY A 3 -24.67 -10.72 -18.31
N MET A 4 -23.43 -10.42 -17.93
CA MET A 4 -23.03 -10.29 -16.53
C MET A 4 -23.21 -8.83 -16.13
N LYS A 5 -24.17 -8.60 -15.23
CA LYS A 5 -24.48 -7.30 -14.62
C LYS A 5 -23.58 -7.14 -13.40
N TRP A 6 -22.54 -6.33 -13.50
CA TRP A 6 -21.62 -6.04 -12.40
C TRP A 6 -21.52 -4.53 -12.21
N PHE A 7 -22.56 -3.92 -11.64
CA PHE A 7 -22.45 -2.60 -11.02
C PHE A 7 -23.52 -2.47 -9.95
N ASP A 8 -23.17 -2.81 -8.71
CA ASP A 8 -23.91 -2.37 -7.53
C ASP A 8 -22.93 -1.77 -6.52
N ARG A 9 -22.96 -0.43 -6.47
CA ARG A 9 -23.05 0.39 -5.25
C ARG A 9 -22.01 0.17 -4.14
N MET A 10 -21.03 1.07 -4.07
CA MET A 10 -20.46 1.51 -2.79
C MET A 10 -20.56 3.02 -2.63
N SER A 11 -21.51 3.41 -1.79
CA SER A 11 -21.58 4.72 -1.13
C SER A 11 -20.74 4.62 0.15
N LEU A 12 -19.70 5.44 0.27
CA LEU A 12 -18.91 5.56 1.49
C LEU A 12 -19.20 6.93 2.12
N SER A 13 -20.03 6.90 3.17
CA SER A 13 -20.27 8.02 4.08
C SER A 13 -19.31 7.88 5.27
N SER A 14 -18.36 8.81 5.41
CA SER A 14 -17.47 8.88 6.58
C SER A 14 -18.05 9.85 7.62
N LYS A 15 -18.60 9.29 8.70
CA LYS A 15 -19.06 10.05 9.89
C LYS A 15 -17.94 10.13 10.94
N TRP A 16 -17.39 11.33 11.11
CA TRP A 16 -16.42 11.67 12.16
C TRP A 16 -17.12 11.80 13.52
N SER A 17 -16.73 10.98 14.49
CA SER A 17 -17.31 10.97 15.85
C SER A 17 -16.45 11.78 16.82
N LYS A 18 -17.00 12.90 17.34
CA LYS A 18 -16.36 13.82 18.30
C LYS A 18 -16.82 13.46 19.72
N ARG A 19 -15.95 12.86 20.54
CA ARG A 19 -16.24 12.56 21.96
C ARG A 19 -15.98 13.79 22.84
N ARG A 20 -17.02 14.15 23.62
CA ARG A 20 -17.05 15.19 24.67
C ARG A 20 -16.07 14.88 25.79
N SER A 21 -15.28 15.87 26.24
CA SER A 21 -14.67 15.84 27.58
C SER A 21 -15.59 16.55 28.58
N ARG A 22 -15.72 15.93 29.76
CA ARG A 22 -16.52 16.38 30.89
C ARG A 22 -15.69 17.30 31.78
N ARG A 23 -16.30 18.40 32.23
CA ARG A 23 -15.87 19.20 33.38
C ARG A 23 -16.06 18.42 34.67
N SER A 24 -15.15 18.59 35.62
CA SER A 24 -15.41 18.42 37.05
C SER A 24 -14.65 19.48 37.84
N SER A 25 -15.27 19.92 38.92
CA SER A 25 -15.07 21.17 39.65
C SER A 25 -14.64 20.92 41.10
N GLY A 26 -13.58 21.61 41.55
CA GLY A 26 -13.23 22.04 42.93
C GLY A 26 -13.17 21.00 44.07
N PRO A 27 -12.91 21.40 45.34
CA PRO A 27 -12.25 22.63 45.84
C PRO A 27 -11.22 22.40 47.00
N SER A 28 -10.55 23.50 47.38
CA SER A 28 -10.12 23.95 48.73
C SER A 28 -9.21 23.12 49.67
N SER A 29 -8.07 23.75 49.99
CA SER A 29 -7.59 24.16 51.33
C SER A 29 -7.42 23.14 52.46
N SER A 30 -6.17 22.94 52.90
CA SER A 30 -5.64 23.27 54.25
C SER A 30 -4.57 22.27 54.72
N ASP A 31 -3.47 22.82 55.25
CA ASP A 31 -2.43 22.18 56.08
C ASP A 31 -1.71 20.94 55.55
N GLY A 32 -0.45 21.11 55.12
CA GLY A 32 0.34 19.94 54.72
C GLY A 32 1.80 20.19 54.34
N SER A 33 2.46 21.20 54.90
CA SER A 33 3.87 21.54 54.58
C SER A 33 4.83 20.34 54.76
N ASN A 34 4.51 19.40 55.64
CA ASN A 34 5.31 18.19 55.86
C ASN A 34 4.90 17.00 54.96
N ILE A 35 3.65 16.96 54.47
CA ILE A 35 3.14 15.87 53.62
C ILE A 35 3.68 16.01 52.19
N ALA A 36 3.81 17.24 51.71
CA ALA A 36 4.38 17.52 50.39
C ALA A 36 5.85 17.09 50.29
N LEU A 37 6.64 17.30 51.36
CA LEU A 37 8.06 16.91 51.39
C LEU A 37 8.24 15.40 51.44
N LEU A 38 7.41 14.68 52.21
CA LEU A 38 7.42 13.21 52.23
C LEU A 38 6.98 12.63 50.88
N SER A 39 6.01 13.24 50.21
CA SER A 39 5.59 12.84 48.86
C SER A 39 6.69 13.07 47.82
N PHE A 40 7.42 14.19 47.89
CA PHE A 40 8.54 14.45 46.99
C PHE A 40 9.70 13.51 47.26
N ALA A 41 10.04 13.24 48.53
CA ALA A 41 11.08 12.29 48.89
C ALA A 41 10.75 10.86 48.42
N LEU A 42 9.49 10.42 48.56
CA LEU A 42 9.04 9.13 48.02
C LEU A 42 9.11 9.08 46.49
N LEU A 43 8.71 10.15 45.80
CA LEU A 43 8.81 10.24 44.34
C LEU A 43 10.27 10.15 43.86
N VAL A 44 11.19 10.84 44.54
CA VAL A 44 12.62 10.81 44.22
C VAL A 44 13.20 9.42 44.46
N VAL A 45 12.86 8.77 45.58
CA VAL A 45 13.30 7.40 45.87
C VAL A 45 12.74 6.40 44.85
N VAL A 46 11.46 6.53 44.46
CA VAL A 46 10.85 5.71 43.39
C VAL A 46 11.56 5.92 42.05
N THR A 47 11.98 7.15 41.72
CA THR A 47 12.76 7.40 40.49
C THR A 47 14.20 6.93 40.55
N LEU A 48 14.80 6.81 41.74
CA LEU A 48 16.17 6.32 41.90
C LEU A 48 16.27 4.78 41.93
N ILE A 49 15.18 4.08 42.21
CA ILE A 49 15.13 2.61 42.20
C ILE A 49 14.64 2.07 40.82
N ALA A 50 14.05 2.92 39.99
CA ALA A 50 13.59 2.56 38.65
C ALA A 50 14.68 2.76 37.60
N ASP A 51 15.45 1.71 37.31
CA ASP A 51 16.33 1.64 36.14
C ASP A 51 15.54 2.00 34.85
N PRO A 52 15.94 3.02 34.08
CA PRO A 52 15.22 3.46 32.88
C PRO A 52 15.52 2.59 31.65
N VAL A 53 15.76 1.30 31.83
CA VAL A 53 16.15 0.36 30.77
C VAL A 53 15.20 -0.84 30.63
N ALA A 54 14.01 -0.81 31.24
CA ALA A 54 13.06 -1.93 31.15
C ALA A 54 11.57 -1.57 31.01
N ALA A 55 11.20 -0.30 30.77
CA ALA A 55 9.79 0.12 30.76
C ALA A 55 9.33 0.81 29.47
N GLN A 56 9.62 0.22 28.31
CA GLN A 56 8.89 0.47 27.07
C GLN A 56 8.51 -0.87 26.40
N LYS A 57 7.71 -1.69 27.10
CA LYS A 57 7.10 -2.89 26.48
C LYS A 57 5.63 -3.05 26.88
N GLN A 58 4.85 -1.98 26.77
CA GLN A 58 3.39 -2.05 26.74
C GLN A 58 2.81 -0.97 25.83
N ARG A 59 3.05 -1.09 24.52
CA ARG A 59 2.13 -0.58 23.49
C ARG A 59 2.13 -1.56 22.33
N GLY A 60 0.95 -2.05 21.98
CA GLY A 60 0.73 -2.89 20.81
C GLY A 60 0.89 -4.37 21.13
N SER A 61 -0.21 -5.09 20.97
CA SER A 61 -0.24 -6.53 20.73
C SER A 61 1.02 -7.05 20.05
N ALA A 62 1.54 -8.17 20.55
CA ALA A 62 2.30 -9.11 19.75
C ALA A 62 1.41 -9.62 18.59
N ALA A 63 1.15 -8.75 17.61
CA ALA A 63 0.89 -9.18 16.26
C ALA A 63 2.25 -9.68 15.80
N SER A 64 2.34 -10.98 15.53
CA SER A 64 3.40 -11.56 14.70
C SER A 64 3.82 -10.51 13.68
N GLU A 65 5.05 -10.01 13.78
CA GLU A 65 5.60 -9.00 12.88
C GLU A 65 5.68 -9.65 11.49
N LYS A 66 4.54 -9.68 10.80
CA LYS A 66 4.41 -10.26 9.48
C LYS A 66 4.93 -9.17 8.57
N VAL A 67 6.21 -9.29 8.21
CA VAL A 67 6.87 -8.42 7.22
C VAL A 67 5.87 -8.22 6.06
N PRO A 68 5.55 -6.96 5.69
CA PRO A 68 4.62 -6.73 4.61
C PRO A 68 5.18 -7.34 3.32
N VAL A 69 4.42 -8.23 2.69
CA VAL A 69 4.82 -8.87 1.44
C VAL A 69 4.29 -8.05 0.26
N LEU A 70 5.18 -7.58 -0.60
CA LEU A 70 4.87 -6.83 -1.80
C LEU A 70 4.91 -7.75 -3.03
N ASN A 71 3.74 -8.15 -3.52
CA ASN A 71 3.64 -8.90 -4.79
C ASN A 71 3.78 -7.96 -6.00
N ILE A 72 4.82 -8.16 -6.80
CA ILE A 72 5.04 -7.49 -8.09
C ILE A 72 4.93 -8.51 -9.21
N ALA A 73 4.13 -8.20 -10.22
CA ALA A 73 4.07 -9.02 -11.42
C ALA A 73 4.96 -8.45 -12.51
N VAL A 74 5.63 -9.32 -13.25
CA VAL A 74 6.47 -8.98 -14.40
C VAL A 74 5.94 -9.72 -15.61
N ILE A 75 5.38 -9.00 -16.57
CA ILE A 75 4.78 -9.54 -17.78
C ILE A 75 5.67 -9.22 -18.97
N LEU A 76 6.04 -10.26 -19.71
CA LEU A 76 6.94 -10.21 -20.84
C LEU A 76 6.15 -10.66 -22.08
N GLY A 77 5.86 -9.73 -23.00
CA GLY A 77 5.07 -9.98 -24.20
C GLY A 77 5.92 -10.13 -25.45
N ARG A 78 5.96 -11.30 -26.09
CA ARG A 78 6.81 -11.55 -27.29
C ARG A 78 8.30 -11.25 -27.07
N THR A 79 8.75 -11.25 -25.83
CA THR A 79 10.15 -11.04 -25.42
C THR A 79 10.74 -12.32 -24.84
N ARG A 80 12.03 -12.32 -24.51
CA ARG A 80 12.68 -13.47 -23.88
C ARG A 80 12.22 -13.58 -22.42
N TYR A 81 12.07 -14.81 -21.95
CA TYR A 81 11.79 -15.09 -20.55
C TYR A 81 12.97 -14.65 -19.66
N ILE A 82 12.66 -14.03 -18.52
CA ILE A 82 13.62 -13.66 -17.47
C ILE A 82 13.24 -14.46 -16.23
N SER A 83 14.22 -15.10 -15.58
CA SER A 83 13.93 -15.92 -14.41
C SER A 83 13.68 -15.07 -13.16
N ASP A 84 12.81 -15.55 -12.28
CA ASP A 84 12.53 -14.91 -10.99
C ASP A 84 13.82 -14.68 -10.17
N ARG A 85 14.82 -15.55 -10.33
CA ARG A 85 16.09 -15.46 -9.58
C ARG A 85 16.90 -14.24 -10.02
N ASP A 86 16.95 -13.98 -11.32
CA ASP A 86 17.69 -12.84 -11.86
C ASP A 86 17.03 -11.53 -11.43
N ILE A 87 15.70 -11.48 -11.39
CA ILE A 87 14.96 -10.30 -10.93
C ILE A 87 15.13 -10.10 -9.43
N ARG A 88 15.06 -11.17 -8.63
CA ARG A 88 15.29 -11.09 -7.18
C ARG A 88 16.72 -10.71 -6.84
N ALA A 89 17.70 -11.09 -7.66
CA ALA A 89 19.09 -10.68 -7.48
C ALA A 89 19.30 -9.16 -7.66
N LEU A 90 18.41 -8.49 -8.41
CA LEU A 90 18.40 -7.03 -8.54
C LEU A 90 17.83 -6.34 -7.29
N TRP A 91 17.03 -7.05 -6.49
CA TRP A 91 16.45 -6.51 -5.26
C TRP A 91 17.38 -6.77 -4.07
N SER A 92 17.83 -5.70 -3.41
CA SER A 92 18.66 -5.84 -2.21
C SER A 92 17.81 -6.30 -1.02
N LYS A 93 18.35 -7.20 -0.19
CA LYS A 93 17.68 -7.72 1.02
C LYS A 93 17.65 -6.73 2.18
N GLU A 94 18.20 -5.52 2.01
CA GLU A 94 18.30 -4.52 3.07
C GLU A 94 16.98 -3.83 3.40
N ASP A 95 15.96 -3.94 2.53
CA ASP A 95 14.66 -3.33 2.75
C ASP A 95 13.80 -4.17 3.71
N PRO A 96 13.06 -3.55 4.65
CA PRO A 96 12.19 -4.24 5.60
C PRO A 96 10.90 -4.81 4.95
N ILE A 97 10.87 -4.98 3.63
CA ILE A 97 9.71 -5.41 2.85
C ILE A 97 10.11 -6.66 2.06
N ASP A 98 9.35 -7.74 2.22
CA ASP A 98 9.58 -8.97 1.46
C ASP A 98 8.90 -8.85 0.08
N VAL A 99 9.66 -8.94 -1.01
CA VAL A 99 9.13 -8.77 -2.37
C VAL A 99 8.94 -10.13 -3.02
N ASN A 100 7.70 -10.42 -3.41
CA ASN A 100 7.36 -11.61 -4.17
C ASN A 100 7.16 -11.23 -5.65
N VAL A 101 8.02 -11.77 -6.51
CA VAL A 101 7.96 -11.54 -7.96
C VAL A 101 7.21 -12.68 -8.63
N VAL A 102 6.22 -12.35 -9.46
CA VAL A 102 5.46 -13.29 -10.29
C VAL A 102 5.76 -12.99 -11.76
N THR A 103 6.48 -13.88 -12.45
CA THR A 103 6.78 -13.72 -13.88
C THR A 103 5.75 -14.41 -14.76
N LEU A 104 5.31 -13.71 -15.82
CA LEU A 104 4.39 -14.25 -16.84
C LEU A 104 4.91 -13.92 -18.23
N LEU A 105 5.00 -14.94 -19.09
CA LEU A 105 5.33 -14.76 -20.51
C LEU A 105 4.05 -14.90 -21.34
N ILE A 106 3.78 -13.91 -22.20
CA ILE A 106 2.62 -13.90 -23.09
C ILE A 106 3.07 -13.82 -24.54
N ASN A 107 2.47 -14.64 -25.40
CA ASN A 107 2.82 -14.70 -26.83
C ASN A 107 1.98 -13.74 -27.67
N GLU A 108 0.75 -13.48 -27.22
CA GLU A 108 -0.22 -12.62 -27.90
C GLU A 108 -0.41 -11.33 -27.12
N THR A 109 -0.16 -10.20 -27.79
CA THR A 109 -0.22 -8.85 -27.23
C THR A 109 -1.40 -8.06 -27.80
N ASP A 110 -2.45 -8.75 -28.27
CA ASP A 110 -3.70 -8.09 -28.61
C ASP A 110 -4.44 -7.61 -27.33
N PRO A 111 -5.28 -6.57 -27.41
CA PRO A 111 -5.93 -5.99 -26.24
C PRO A 111 -6.74 -6.99 -25.42
N LYS A 112 -7.36 -7.98 -26.07
CA LYS A 112 -8.17 -8.99 -25.39
C LYS A 112 -7.29 -9.94 -24.58
N SER A 113 -6.21 -10.44 -25.18
CA SER A 113 -5.22 -11.29 -24.51
C SER A 113 -4.61 -10.57 -23.31
N ILE A 114 -4.17 -9.33 -23.47
CA ILE A 114 -3.57 -8.53 -22.37
C ILE A 114 -4.53 -8.37 -21.20
N ILE A 115 -5.78 -7.99 -21.46
CA ILE A 115 -6.81 -7.85 -20.41
C ILE A 115 -7.01 -9.18 -19.69
N ASN A 116 -7.18 -10.28 -20.43
CA ASN A 116 -7.43 -11.59 -19.83
C ASN A 116 -6.26 -12.01 -18.92
N HIS A 117 -5.02 -11.91 -19.41
CA HIS A 117 -3.84 -12.24 -18.62
C HIS A 117 -3.70 -11.38 -17.35
N MET A 118 -4.01 -10.08 -17.44
CA MET A 118 -4.04 -9.18 -16.29
C MET A 118 -5.14 -9.57 -15.30
N CYS A 119 -6.34 -9.87 -15.78
CA CYS A 119 -7.45 -10.33 -14.94
C CYS A 119 -7.13 -11.66 -14.23
N ASP A 120 -6.56 -12.62 -14.95
CA ASP A 120 -6.15 -13.92 -14.40
C ASP A 120 -5.13 -13.74 -13.28
N LEU A 121 -4.08 -12.94 -13.54
CA LEU A 121 -3.03 -12.60 -12.59
C LEU A 121 -3.60 -11.93 -11.32
N MET A 122 -4.50 -10.96 -11.48
CA MET A 122 -5.16 -10.27 -10.37
C MET A 122 -6.11 -11.17 -9.57
N SER A 123 -6.71 -12.16 -10.23
CA SER A 123 -7.62 -13.11 -9.57
C SER A 123 -6.87 -14.16 -8.74
N GLY A 124 -5.67 -14.57 -9.19
CA GLY A 124 -4.87 -15.60 -8.54
C GLY A 124 -4.07 -15.09 -7.35
N THR A 125 -3.56 -13.86 -7.43
CA THR A 125 -2.74 -13.26 -6.37
C THR A 125 -3.01 -11.77 -6.22
N LYS A 126 -2.90 -11.25 -5.00
CA LYS A 126 -3.05 -9.81 -4.74
C LYS A 126 -1.79 -9.08 -5.21
N ILE A 127 -1.79 -8.66 -6.47
CA ILE A 127 -0.72 -7.86 -7.08
C ILE A 127 -0.81 -6.41 -6.62
N HIS A 128 0.34 -5.82 -6.29
CA HIS A 128 0.45 -4.42 -5.88
C HIS A 128 1.04 -3.53 -6.98
N GLY A 129 1.75 -4.11 -7.94
CA GLY A 129 2.31 -3.40 -9.08
C GLY A 129 2.63 -4.36 -10.22
N VAL A 130 2.56 -3.85 -11.45
CA VAL A 130 2.85 -4.63 -12.66
C VAL A 130 3.96 -3.94 -13.44
N VAL A 131 4.95 -4.70 -13.85
CA VAL A 131 5.95 -4.30 -14.83
C VAL A 131 5.61 -5.00 -16.13
N PHE A 132 5.51 -4.26 -17.23
CA PHE A 132 5.15 -4.80 -18.53
C PHE A 132 6.24 -4.43 -19.54
N GLY A 133 6.69 -5.40 -20.32
CA GLY A 133 7.58 -5.15 -21.45
C GLY A 133 7.18 -6.02 -22.61
N ASP A 134 7.10 -5.44 -23.81
CA ASP A 134 6.74 -6.16 -25.01
C ASP A 134 7.77 -5.99 -26.13
N GLY A 135 7.82 -6.94 -27.05
CA GLY A 135 8.71 -6.93 -28.21
C GLY A 135 8.08 -6.29 -29.45
N THR A 136 7.04 -5.48 -29.28
CA THR A 136 6.36 -4.79 -30.38
C THR A 136 6.63 -3.29 -30.32
N ASP A 137 6.35 -2.58 -31.40
CA ASP A 137 6.45 -1.10 -31.45
C ASP A 137 5.05 -0.46 -31.53
N GLN A 138 4.04 -1.09 -30.92
CA GLN A 138 2.65 -0.64 -30.98
C GLN A 138 2.25 0.21 -29.76
N GLU A 139 2.03 1.51 -29.97
CA GLU A 139 1.52 2.45 -28.94
C GLU A 139 0.19 2.02 -28.31
N ALA A 140 -0.59 1.19 -29.04
CA ALA A 140 -1.84 0.64 -28.54
C ALA A 140 -1.67 -0.14 -27.23
N ILE A 141 -0.48 -0.72 -27.00
CA ILE A 141 -0.17 -1.44 -25.77
C ILE A 141 -0.08 -0.47 -24.58
N ALA A 142 0.64 0.66 -24.71
CA ALA A 142 0.70 1.65 -23.64
C ALA A 142 -0.70 2.21 -23.30
N GLN A 143 -1.57 2.41 -24.31
CA GLN A 143 -2.96 2.85 -24.11
C GLN A 143 -3.80 1.85 -23.32
N ILE A 144 -3.74 0.56 -23.68
CA ILE A 144 -4.52 -0.45 -22.97
C ILE A 144 -4.01 -0.64 -21.53
N LEU A 145 -2.69 -0.54 -21.32
CA LEU A 145 -2.13 -0.56 -19.96
C LEU A 145 -2.60 0.64 -19.15
N ASP A 146 -2.69 1.84 -19.73
CA ASP A 146 -3.24 3.01 -19.03
C ASP A 146 -4.72 2.81 -18.64
N PHE A 147 -5.51 2.26 -19.58
CA PHE A 147 -6.89 1.88 -19.31
C PHE A 147 -6.99 0.89 -18.14
N ILE A 148 -6.20 -0.18 -18.15
CA ILE A 148 -6.23 -1.17 -17.07
C ILE A 148 -5.75 -0.56 -15.75
N SER A 149 -4.71 0.27 -15.76
CA SER A 149 -4.24 0.97 -14.55
C SER A 149 -5.33 1.88 -13.97
N SER A 150 -6.09 2.57 -14.82
CA SER A 150 -7.21 3.42 -14.38
C SER A 150 -8.37 2.63 -13.75
N GLN A 151 -8.58 1.38 -14.18
CA GLN A 151 -9.64 0.52 -13.66
C GLN A 151 -9.25 -0.21 -12.38
N THR A 152 -7.99 -0.62 -12.30
CA THR A 152 -7.48 -1.48 -11.22
C THR A 152 -6.90 -0.68 -10.07
N LEU A 153 -6.54 0.59 -10.32
CA LEU A 153 -5.76 1.44 -9.42
C LEU A 153 -4.40 0.82 -9.06
N ILE A 154 -3.93 -0.14 -9.86
CA ILE A 154 -2.61 -0.75 -9.74
C ILE A 154 -1.63 0.05 -10.62
N PRO A 155 -0.45 0.43 -10.10
CA PRO A 155 0.59 1.04 -10.90
C PRO A 155 1.14 0.04 -11.92
N ILE A 156 1.16 0.43 -13.19
CA ILE A 156 1.72 -0.35 -14.29
C ILE A 156 2.89 0.43 -14.88
N LEU A 157 4.05 -0.21 -14.97
CA LEU A 157 5.28 0.37 -15.53
C LEU A 157 5.67 -0.34 -16.83
N GLY A 158 5.64 0.39 -17.94
CA GLY A 158 6.17 -0.07 -19.22
C GLY A 158 7.68 0.09 -19.30
N ILE A 159 8.41 -0.99 -19.63
CA ILE A 159 9.89 -0.99 -19.66
C ILE A 159 10.50 -1.22 -21.04
N HIS A 160 9.74 -1.79 -22.00
CA HIS A 160 10.26 -2.13 -23.32
C HIS A 160 9.16 -2.19 -24.38
N GLY A 161 9.48 -1.81 -25.62
CA GLY A 161 8.57 -1.85 -26.77
C GLY A 161 7.41 -0.86 -26.68
N GLY A 162 6.26 -1.25 -27.21
CA GLY A 162 5.06 -0.43 -27.32
C GLY A 162 4.51 0.03 -25.98
N SER A 163 4.72 -0.75 -24.91
CA SER A 163 4.37 -0.41 -23.53
C SER A 163 5.22 0.71 -22.94
N SER A 164 6.44 0.93 -23.45
CA SER A 164 7.34 2.01 -23.00
C SER A 164 7.16 3.31 -23.80
N MET A 165 6.28 3.32 -24.81
CA MET A 165 6.02 4.51 -25.60
C MET A 165 5.27 5.57 -24.78
N ILE A 166 5.66 6.83 -24.99
CA ILE A 166 5.08 7.96 -24.27
C ILE A 166 3.70 8.27 -24.85
N MET A 167 2.67 8.17 -24.01
CA MET A 167 1.31 8.54 -24.36
C MET A 167 1.02 10.01 -24.06
N ALA A 168 0.08 10.60 -24.80
CA ALA A 168 -0.44 11.94 -24.50
C ALA A 168 -1.05 12.00 -23.08
N ASP A 169 -1.12 13.22 -22.52
CA ASP A 169 -1.50 13.46 -21.12
C ASP A 169 -2.67 12.62 -20.63
N LYS A 170 -2.44 11.91 -19.52
CA LYS A 170 -3.50 11.34 -18.69
C LYS A 170 -4.24 12.49 -18.00
N LYS A 171 -5.33 12.97 -18.61
CA LYS A 171 -6.12 14.07 -18.04
C LYS A 171 -6.78 13.61 -16.73
N MET A 172 -6.22 14.03 -15.58
CA MET A 172 -6.95 14.00 -14.32
C MET A 172 -8.16 14.91 -14.48
N LYS A 173 -9.37 14.35 -14.38
CA LYS A 173 -10.59 15.14 -14.25
C LYS A 173 -10.57 15.77 -12.86
N GLU A 174 -9.81 16.84 -12.72
CA GLU A 174 -9.82 17.71 -11.55
C GLU A 174 -11.19 18.40 -11.53
N GLY A 175 -11.97 18.14 -10.48
CA GLY A 175 -13.25 18.80 -10.27
C GLY A 175 -13.03 20.28 -10.03
N LEU A 176 -13.08 21.09 -11.09
CA LEU A 176 -13.19 22.53 -10.96
C LEU A 176 -14.70 22.87 -10.88
N PRO A 177 -15.21 23.38 -9.74
CA PRO A 177 -16.56 23.89 -9.70
C PRO A 177 -16.63 25.15 -10.56
N ASP A 178 -17.51 25.13 -11.57
CA ASP A 178 -17.95 26.33 -12.28
C ASP A 178 -18.43 27.34 -11.24
N LYS A 179 -17.77 28.51 -11.19
CA LYS A 179 -18.22 29.68 -10.45
C LYS A 179 -19.14 30.51 -11.32
#